data_AF-L0DWN2-F1
#
_entry.id   AF-L0DWN2-F1
#
_cell.length_a   1.000
_cell.length_b   1.000
_cell.length_c   1.000
_cell.angle_alpha   90.00
_cell.angle_beta   90.00
_cell.angle_gamma   90.00
#
_symmetry.space_group_name_H-M   'P 1'
#
loop_
_entity.id
_entity.type
_entity.pdbx_description
1 polymer ?
#
loop_
_entity_poly.entity_id
_entity_poly.type
_entity_poly.pdbx_seq_one_letter_code
_entity_poly.pdbx_strand_id
1 'polypeptide(L)'
;MARLLPLREELLRGDTRPLYLGWLARVSEGEFDAEEPEPPRPAGLGALTPAQQALAEFLLLDPDLVAAAAVASPELRSPQAAESDVDAWLATQTADALRAPLRLMLLGQPLAAERRLHGEFLAWQRNQHPMIPRSDRRTLAEIEAGVEAARSLRLEREREARAAKEAKRQAEHARYLSTVAQQADRVWDEIDTLLERRTGAAYDEALQRLQDLAEALQAAEREQEFRRDLEKLLAAHGGRPAWMKRLEKAAGKSGISALPVRERGHHRLGPDARPLRSRHWLVTSIC
;
A
#
# COMPACT_ATOMS: atom_id res chain seq x y z
N MET A 1 -12.63 1.73 -19.66
CA MET A 1 -12.77 2.77 -20.70
C MET A 1 -12.79 4.20 -20.13
N ALA A 2 -13.60 4.54 -19.11
CA ALA A 2 -13.62 5.91 -18.58
C ALA A 2 -12.24 6.45 -18.10
N ARG A 3 -11.37 5.59 -17.57
CA ARG A 3 -9.98 5.95 -17.16
C ARG A 3 -9.10 6.44 -18.32
N LEU A 4 -9.45 6.14 -19.57
CA LEU A 4 -8.70 6.54 -20.76
C LEU A 4 -9.21 7.85 -21.38
N LEU A 5 -10.35 8.37 -20.94
CA LEU A 5 -10.92 9.62 -21.47
C LEU A 5 -9.94 10.82 -21.42
N PRO A 6 -9.12 11.01 -20.36
CA PRO A 6 -8.19 12.12 -20.30
C PRO A 6 -7.09 12.09 -21.38
N LEU A 7 -6.79 10.93 -21.99
CA LEU A 7 -5.72 10.80 -22.98
C LEU A 7 -5.92 11.70 -24.20
N ARG A 8 -7.18 11.93 -24.60
CA ARG A 8 -7.50 12.85 -25.70
C ARG A 8 -6.97 14.25 -25.39
N GLU A 9 -7.23 14.71 -24.18
CA GLU A 9 -6.87 16.05 -23.71
C GLU A 9 -5.36 16.20 -23.49
N GLU A 10 -4.69 15.12 -23.06
CA GLU A 10 -3.23 15.05 -22.99
C GLU A 10 -2.59 15.15 -24.38
N LEU A 11 -3.08 14.37 -25.36
CA LEU A 11 -2.61 14.39 -26.74
C LEU A 11 -2.84 15.76 -27.42
N LEU A 12 -3.99 16.39 -27.17
CA LEU A 12 -4.29 17.74 -27.70
C LEU A 12 -3.33 18.81 -27.18
N ARG A 13 -2.79 18.62 -25.96
CA ARG A 13 -1.76 19.49 -25.37
C ARG A 13 -0.34 19.14 -25.84
N GLY A 14 -0.18 18.10 -26.66
CA GLY A 14 1.11 17.66 -27.19
C GLY A 14 1.85 16.66 -26.30
N ASP A 15 1.20 16.08 -25.29
CA ASP A 15 1.79 14.98 -24.53
C ASP A 15 1.86 13.71 -25.39
N THR A 16 3.09 13.32 -25.78
CA THR A 16 3.33 12.18 -26.66
C THR A 16 3.56 10.87 -25.89
N ARG A 17 3.51 10.87 -24.55
CA ARG A 17 3.66 9.64 -23.74
C ARG A 17 2.65 8.55 -24.11
N PRO A 18 1.35 8.84 -24.37
CA PRO A 18 0.41 7.81 -24.80
C PRO A 18 0.81 7.13 -26.11
N LEU A 19 1.39 7.87 -27.06
CA LEU A 19 1.87 7.32 -28.33
C LEU A 19 3.11 6.44 -28.12
N TYR A 20 4.01 6.87 -27.24
CA TYR A 20 5.19 6.10 -26.87
C TYR A 20 4.83 4.78 -26.18
N LEU A 21 3.84 4.79 -25.28
CA LEU A 21 3.31 3.56 -24.67
C LEU A 21 2.71 2.62 -25.71
N GLY A 22 2.01 3.15 -26.72
CA GLY A 22 1.56 2.37 -27.88
C GLY A 22 2.70 1.76 -28.69
N TRP A 23 3.82 2.48 -28.83
CA TRP A 23 5.03 1.93 -29.46
C TRP A 23 5.66 0.81 -28.63
N LEU A 24 5.77 0.96 -27.30
CA LEU A 24 6.25 -0.11 -26.42
C LEU A 24 5.37 -1.37 -26.46
N ALA A 25 4.07 -1.22 -26.72
CA ALA A 25 3.19 -2.38 -26.89
C ALA A 25 3.60 -3.19 -28.13
N ARG A 26 3.86 -2.50 -29.25
CA ARG A 26 4.36 -3.16 -30.48
C ARG A 26 5.75 -3.76 -30.32
N VAL A 27 6.61 -3.13 -29.53
CA VAL A 27 7.90 -3.72 -29.10
C VAL A 27 7.66 -5.03 -28.35
N SER A 28 6.70 -5.07 -27.44
CA SER A 28 6.38 -6.26 -26.64
C SER A 28 5.83 -7.42 -27.49
N GLU A 29 5.20 -7.10 -28.63
CA GLU A 29 4.74 -8.07 -29.64
C GLU A 29 5.87 -8.53 -30.60
N GLY A 30 7.09 -8.02 -30.43
CA GLY A 30 8.24 -8.38 -31.26
C GLY A 30 8.17 -7.83 -32.69
N GLU A 31 7.45 -6.72 -32.90
CA GLU A 31 7.27 -6.11 -34.22
C GLU A 31 8.50 -5.33 -34.74
N PHE A 32 9.55 -5.20 -33.94
CA PHE A 32 10.74 -4.41 -34.24
C PHE A 32 12.02 -5.22 -34.02
N ASP A 33 13.05 -4.92 -34.81
CA ASP A 33 14.38 -5.50 -34.62
C ASP A 33 15.13 -4.82 -33.46
N ALA A 34 16.04 -5.55 -32.81
CA ALA A 34 16.81 -5.05 -31.67
C ALA A 34 17.66 -3.81 -32.01
N GLU A 35 18.08 -3.65 -33.27
CA GLU A 35 18.86 -2.50 -33.75
C GLU A 35 18.00 -1.30 -34.15
N GLU A 36 16.66 -1.42 -34.07
CA GLU A 36 15.78 -0.33 -34.47
C GLU A 36 15.91 0.86 -33.51
N PRO A 37 16.12 2.09 -34.02
CA PRO A 37 16.30 3.25 -33.17
C PRO A 37 14.98 3.65 -32.50
N GLU A 38 15.08 3.98 -31.22
CA GLU A 38 13.96 4.48 -30.40
C GLU A 38 13.29 5.70 -31.10
N PRO A 39 11.95 5.79 -31.05
CA PRO A 39 11.27 7.03 -31.44
C PRO A 39 11.69 8.19 -30.52
N PRO A 40 11.34 9.45 -30.84
CA PRO A 40 11.63 10.57 -29.97
C PRO A 40 11.06 10.33 -28.57
N ARG A 41 11.96 10.24 -27.59
CA ARG A 41 11.59 9.90 -26.22
C ARG A 41 10.83 11.06 -25.58
N PRO A 42 9.60 10.85 -25.10
CA PRO A 42 8.83 11.90 -24.43
C PRO A 42 9.49 12.26 -23.09
N ALA A 43 9.31 13.50 -22.66
CA ALA A 43 9.62 13.92 -21.31
C ALA A 43 8.62 13.33 -20.31
N GLY A 44 9.06 13.03 -19.09
CA GLY A 44 8.19 12.59 -18.00
C GLY A 44 7.71 11.15 -18.10
N LEU A 45 8.43 10.28 -18.82
CA LEU A 45 8.06 8.87 -18.94
C LEU A 45 8.15 8.13 -17.60
N GLY A 46 9.00 8.61 -16.68
CA GLY A 46 9.08 8.10 -15.30
C GLY A 46 7.94 8.53 -14.37
N ALA A 47 7.04 9.41 -14.83
CA ALA A 47 5.94 9.96 -14.05
C ALA A 47 4.62 9.95 -14.85
N LEU A 48 4.16 8.75 -15.20
CA LEU A 48 2.92 8.56 -15.96
C LEU A 48 1.69 9.07 -15.19
N THR A 49 0.78 9.76 -15.89
CA THR A 49 -0.52 10.17 -15.34
C THR A 49 -1.40 8.95 -15.05
N PRO A 50 -2.45 9.07 -14.21
CA PRO A 50 -3.39 7.95 -13.98
C PRO A 50 -4.03 7.40 -15.26
N ALA A 51 -4.25 8.24 -16.27
CA ALA A 51 -4.79 7.82 -17.56
C ALA A 51 -3.76 7.05 -18.39
N GLN A 52 -2.49 7.47 -18.34
CA GLN A 52 -1.36 6.79 -18.99
C GLN A 52 -1.04 5.46 -18.31
N GLN A 53 -1.11 5.39 -16.98
CA GLN A 53 -1.01 4.13 -16.23
C GLN A 53 -2.13 3.18 -16.63
N ALA A 54 -3.37 3.68 -16.72
CA ALA A 54 -4.50 2.88 -17.21
C ALA A 54 -4.32 2.40 -18.66
N LEU A 55 -3.64 3.19 -19.51
CA LEU A 55 -3.29 2.78 -20.87
C LEU A 55 -2.23 1.68 -20.86
N ALA A 56 -1.17 1.81 -20.07
CA ALA A 56 -0.13 0.79 -19.94
C ALA A 56 -0.70 -0.54 -19.41
N GLU A 57 -1.60 -0.47 -18.41
CA GLU A 57 -2.37 -1.62 -17.92
C GLU A 57 -3.24 -2.24 -19.02
N PHE A 58 -3.95 -1.41 -19.80
CA PHE A 58 -4.82 -1.86 -20.88
C PHE A 58 -4.04 -2.56 -22.01
N LEU A 59 -2.83 -2.07 -22.29
CA LEU A 59 -1.91 -2.64 -23.28
C LEU A 59 -1.06 -3.79 -22.71
N LEU A 60 -1.25 -4.16 -21.44
CA LEU A 60 -0.50 -5.22 -20.75
C LEU A 60 1.03 -5.03 -20.80
N LEU A 61 1.50 -3.78 -20.76
CA LEU A 61 2.93 -3.48 -20.79
C LEU A 61 3.63 -4.00 -19.53
N ASP A 62 4.81 -4.59 -19.71
CA ASP A 62 5.69 -4.93 -18.59
C ASP A 62 6.13 -3.62 -17.88
N PRO A 63 5.81 -3.42 -16.59
CA PRO A 63 6.27 -2.24 -15.85
C PRO A 63 7.79 -2.09 -15.84
N ASP A 64 8.54 -3.20 -15.93
CA ASP A 64 10.00 -3.18 -15.97
C ASP A 64 10.51 -2.66 -17.34
N LEU A 65 9.78 -2.94 -18.44
CA LEU A 65 10.05 -2.36 -19.76
C LEU A 65 9.77 -0.85 -19.80
N VAL A 66 8.63 -0.42 -19.25
CA VAL A 66 8.29 1.00 -19.15
C VAL A 66 9.33 1.75 -18.30
N ALA A 67 9.77 1.15 -17.20
CA ALA A 67 10.81 1.72 -16.34
C ALA A 67 12.18 1.78 -17.06
N ALA A 68 12.57 0.74 -17.80
CA ALA A 68 13.80 0.72 -18.58
C ALA A 68 13.82 1.78 -19.70
N ALA A 69 12.68 2.01 -20.35
CA ALA A 69 12.48 3.09 -21.31
C ALA A 69 12.58 4.48 -20.64
N ALA A 70 12.15 4.60 -19.38
CA ALA A 70 12.13 5.87 -18.65
C ALA A 70 13.49 6.35 -18.13
N VAL A 71 14.51 5.48 -17.98
CA VAL A 71 15.81 5.81 -17.34
C VAL A 71 16.47 7.07 -17.88
N ALA A 72 16.39 7.31 -19.19
CA ALA A 72 16.98 8.48 -19.85
C ALA A 72 15.92 9.44 -20.43
N SER A 73 14.67 9.31 -19.98
CA SER A 73 13.59 10.23 -20.35
C SER A 73 13.87 11.60 -19.73
N PRO A 74 13.79 12.70 -20.50
CA PRO A 74 13.89 14.04 -19.95
C PRO A 74 12.85 14.26 -18.85
N GLU A 75 13.17 15.04 -17.84
CA GLU A 75 12.18 15.41 -16.83
C GLU A 75 11.09 16.32 -17.42
N LEU A 76 9.90 16.30 -16.79
CA LEU A 76 8.87 17.28 -17.13
C LEU A 76 9.39 18.68 -16.80
N ARG A 77 9.11 19.65 -17.69
CA ARG A 77 9.42 21.05 -17.39
C ARG A 77 8.65 21.49 -16.14
N SER A 78 9.29 22.29 -15.31
CA SER A 78 8.60 22.93 -14.19
C SER A 78 7.49 23.85 -14.70
N PRO A 79 6.42 24.08 -13.92
CA PRO A 79 5.36 25.01 -14.30
C PRO A 79 5.89 26.39 -14.68
N GLN A 80 6.91 26.88 -13.96
CA GLN A 80 7.53 28.18 -14.21
C GLN A 80 8.27 28.22 -15.55
N ALA A 81 8.97 27.15 -15.91
CA ALA A 81 9.63 27.06 -17.22
C ALA A 81 8.61 26.97 -18.35
N ALA A 82 7.49 26.25 -18.13
CA ALA A 82 6.41 26.17 -19.11
C ALA A 82 5.72 27.53 -19.33
N GLU A 83 5.48 28.30 -18.26
CA GLU A 83 4.95 29.67 -18.37
C GLU A 83 5.93 30.59 -19.13
N SER A 84 7.22 30.52 -18.82
CA SER A 84 8.25 31.28 -19.54
C SER A 84 8.28 30.95 -21.05
N ASP A 85 8.08 29.70 -21.44
CA ASP A 85 8.03 29.32 -22.86
C ASP A 85 6.79 29.92 -23.55
N VAL A 86 5.65 29.92 -22.85
CA VAL A 86 4.42 30.53 -23.35
C VAL A 86 4.61 32.04 -23.54
N ASP A 87 5.19 32.73 -22.57
CA ASP A 87 5.47 34.16 -22.67
C ASP A 87 6.44 34.48 -23.81
N ALA A 88 7.50 33.68 -23.95
CA ALA A 88 8.46 33.81 -25.04
C ALA A 88 7.80 33.59 -26.40
N TRP A 89 6.93 32.57 -26.53
CA TRP A 89 6.18 32.34 -27.76
C TRP A 89 5.20 33.48 -28.05
N LEU A 90 4.43 33.94 -27.05
CA LEU A 90 3.49 35.06 -27.19
C LEU A 90 4.19 36.34 -27.63
N ALA A 91 5.41 36.61 -27.14
CA ALA A 91 6.22 37.74 -27.57
C ALA A 91 6.63 37.69 -29.06
N THR A 92 6.64 36.50 -29.67
CA THR A 92 6.88 36.34 -31.11
C THR A 92 5.61 36.49 -31.96
N GLN A 93 4.43 36.56 -31.34
CA GLN A 93 3.16 36.62 -32.08
C GLN A 93 2.75 38.06 -32.43
N THR A 94 2.12 38.22 -33.59
CA THR A 94 1.49 39.48 -33.96
C THR A 94 0.08 39.56 -33.40
N ALA A 95 -0.42 40.78 -33.17
CA ALA A 95 -1.79 40.99 -32.73
C ALA A 95 -2.82 40.39 -33.72
N ASP A 96 -2.52 40.37 -35.01
CA ASP A 96 -3.41 39.79 -36.02
C ASP A 96 -3.44 38.26 -35.95
N ALA A 97 -2.29 37.61 -35.74
CA ALA A 97 -2.20 36.18 -35.53
C ALA A 97 -3.04 35.72 -34.33
N LEU A 98 -3.00 36.47 -33.22
CA LEU A 98 -3.76 36.15 -32.00
C LEU A 98 -5.27 36.45 -32.11
N ARG A 99 -5.70 37.36 -33.00
CA ARG A 99 -7.13 37.66 -33.21
C ARG A 99 -7.89 36.49 -33.84
N ALA A 100 -7.24 35.71 -34.70
CA ALA A 100 -7.87 34.58 -35.38
C ALA A 100 -8.41 33.49 -34.41
N PRO A 101 -7.62 32.96 -33.46
CA PRO A 101 -8.13 32.01 -32.47
C PRO A 101 -9.16 32.63 -31.52
N LEU A 102 -9.00 33.91 -31.14
CA LEU A 102 -10.01 34.61 -30.32
C LEU A 102 -11.37 34.70 -31.04
N ARG A 103 -11.36 34.97 -32.35
CA ARG A 103 -12.58 34.96 -33.17
C ARG A 103 -13.24 33.58 -33.18
N LEU A 104 -12.46 32.51 -33.29
CA LEU A 104 -12.99 31.14 -33.24
C LEU A 104 -13.67 30.84 -31.90
N MET A 105 -13.10 31.30 -30.78
CA MET A 105 -13.74 31.17 -29.46
C MET A 105 -15.09 31.89 -29.40
N LEU A 106 -15.16 33.14 -29.87
CA LEU A 106 -16.39 33.93 -29.88
C LEU A 106 -17.48 33.37 -30.82
N LEU A 107 -17.08 32.63 -31.86
CA LEU A 107 -17.98 31.93 -32.77
C LEU A 107 -18.43 30.55 -32.26
N GLY A 108 -18.11 30.20 -31.00
CA GLY A 108 -18.50 28.91 -30.41
C GLY A 108 -17.66 27.73 -30.92
N GLN A 109 -16.44 27.96 -31.39
CA GLN A 109 -15.52 26.93 -31.88
C GLN A 109 -14.25 26.81 -31.00
N PRO A 110 -14.38 26.58 -29.67
CA PRO A 110 -13.25 26.59 -28.75
C PRO A 110 -12.21 25.50 -29.09
N LEU A 111 -12.65 24.30 -29.46
CA LEU A 111 -11.75 23.20 -29.85
C LEU A 111 -10.88 23.52 -31.06
N ALA A 112 -11.41 24.29 -32.03
CA ALA A 112 -10.66 24.71 -33.21
C ALA A 112 -9.63 25.78 -32.85
N ALA A 113 -9.98 26.70 -31.94
CA ALA A 113 -9.07 27.71 -31.42
C ALA A 113 -7.92 27.06 -30.63
N GLU A 114 -8.23 26.17 -29.70
CA GLU A 114 -7.27 25.44 -28.87
C GLU A 114 -6.30 24.62 -29.72
N ARG A 115 -6.83 23.80 -30.64
CA ARG A 115 -5.98 22.99 -31.53
C ARG A 115 -5.02 23.86 -32.35
N ARG A 116 -5.46 25.02 -32.80
CA ARG A 116 -4.62 25.95 -33.56
C ARG A 116 -3.51 26.53 -32.68
N LEU A 117 -3.85 27.11 -31.54
CA LEU A 117 -2.88 27.70 -30.60
C LEU A 117 -1.85 26.67 -30.14
N HIS A 118 -2.31 25.50 -29.70
CA HIS A 118 -1.42 24.41 -29.29
C HIS A 118 -0.56 23.92 -30.46
N GLY A 119 -1.12 23.79 -31.67
CA GLY A 119 -0.35 23.37 -32.85
C GLY A 119 0.76 24.36 -33.23
N GLU A 120 0.46 25.66 -33.23
CA GLU A 120 1.43 26.72 -33.53
C GLU A 120 2.52 26.80 -32.44
N PHE A 121 2.13 26.72 -31.16
CA PHE A 121 3.06 26.68 -30.02
C PHE A 121 3.99 25.47 -30.08
N LEU A 122 3.45 24.27 -30.29
CA LEU A 122 4.24 23.04 -30.40
C LEU A 122 5.16 23.03 -31.63
N ALA A 123 4.75 23.67 -32.73
CA ALA A 123 5.62 23.85 -33.91
C ALA A 123 6.80 24.79 -33.59
N TRP A 124 6.54 25.90 -32.92
CA TRP A 124 7.59 26.80 -32.44
C TRP A 124 8.55 26.08 -31.49
N GLN A 125 8.02 25.34 -30.51
CA GLN A 125 8.82 24.62 -29.51
C GLN A 125 9.73 23.57 -30.17
N ARG A 126 9.24 22.84 -31.18
CA ARG A 126 10.07 21.90 -31.97
C ARG A 126 11.20 22.57 -32.71
N ASN A 127 11.02 23.81 -33.17
CA ASN A 127 12.10 24.56 -33.83
C ASN A 127 13.17 25.05 -32.85
N GLN A 128 12.81 25.26 -31.57
CA GLN A 128 13.77 25.65 -30.53
C GLN A 128 14.63 24.48 -30.03
N HIS A 129 14.15 23.24 -30.18
CA HIS A 129 14.83 22.04 -29.71
C HIS A 129 15.10 21.08 -30.87
N PRO A 130 16.30 21.13 -31.48
CA PRO A 130 16.64 20.22 -32.57
C PRO A 130 16.52 18.78 -32.08
N MET A 131 15.84 17.95 -32.87
CA MET A 131 15.68 16.55 -32.56
C MET A 131 17.00 15.80 -32.70
N ILE A 132 17.24 14.84 -31.80
CA ILE A 132 18.37 13.91 -31.92
C ILE A 132 18.21 13.12 -33.23
N PRO A 133 19.24 13.10 -34.11
CA PRO A 133 19.26 12.32 -35.34
C PRO A 133 18.97 10.85 -35.05
N ARG A 134 18.30 10.15 -35.97
CA ARG A 134 17.94 8.73 -35.76
C ARG A 134 19.15 7.83 -35.51
N SER A 135 20.31 8.16 -36.10
CA SER A 135 21.57 7.41 -35.93
C SER A 135 22.12 7.46 -34.51
N ASP A 136 21.76 8.49 -33.75
CA ASP A 136 22.34 8.78 -32.44
C ASP A 136 21.37 8.42 -31.31
N ARG A 137 20.25 7.76 -31.65
CA ARG A 137 19.25 7.32 -30.68
C ARG A 137 19.59 5.96 -30.15
N ARG A 138 19.16 5.75 -28.90
CA ARG A 138 19.20 4.45 -28.24
C ARG A 138 18.49 3.41 -29.12
N THR A 139 19.04 2.20 -29.22
CA THR A 139 18.37 1.08 -29.91
C THR A 139 17.42 0.34 -28.98
N LEU A 140 16.56 -0.50 -29.54
CA LEU A 140 15.70 -1.37 -28.75
C LEU A 140 16.52 -2.32 -27.84
N ALA A 141 17.64 -2.86 -28.33
CA ALA A 141 18.53 -3.73 -27.57
C ALA A 141 19.01 -3.07 -26.27
N GLU A 142 19.33 -1.78 -26.33
CA GLU A 142 19.75 -1.03 -25.15
C GLU A 142 18.60 -0.85 -24.16
N ILE A 143 17.34 -0.73 -24.62
CA ILE A 143 16.14 -0.70 -23.75
C ILE A 143 15.96 -2.04 -23.06
N GLU A 144 16.01 -3.13 -23.81
CA GLU A 144 15.86 -4.50 -23.31
C GLU A 144 16.95 -4.86 -22.29
N ALA A 145 18.20 -4.46 -22.54
CA ALA A 145 19.31 -4.64 -21.59
C ALA A 145 19.06 -3.96 -20.24
N GLY A 146 18.23 -2.91 -20.20
CA GLY A 146 17.85 -2.18 -18.98
C GLY A 146 16.72 -2.83 -18.17
N VAL A 147 15.98 -3.79 -18.74
CA VAL A 147 14.77 -4.36 -18.10
C VAL A 147 15.11 -5.10 -16.81
N GLU A 148 16.17 -5.91 -16.81
CA GLU A 148 16.55 -6.68 -15.60
C GLU A 148 17.04 -5.77 -14.46
N ALA A 149 17.72 -4.67 -14.80
CA ALA A 149 18.10 -3.66 -13.82
C ALA A 149 16.87 -2.95 -13.24
N ALA A 150 15.89 -2.62 -14.08
CA ALA A 150 14.62 -2.03 -13.64
C ALA A 150 13.83 -2.99 -12.73
N ARG A 151 13.76 -4.28 -13.09
CA ARG A 151 13.14 -5.33 -12.29
C ARG A 151 13.77 -5.48 -10.91
N SER A 152 15.11 -5.53 -10.86
CA SER A 152 15.87 -5.66 -9.62
C SER A 152 15.56 -4.50 -8.68
N LEU A 153 15.60 -3.26 -9.21
CA LEU A 153 15.28 -2.06 -8.44
C LEU A 153 13.83 -2.04 -7.92
N ARG A 154 12.86 -2.51 -8.72
CA ARG A 154 11.46 -2.63 -8.27
C ARG A 154 11.33 -3.63 -7.13
N LEU A 155 11.93 -4.81 -7.26
CA LEU A 155 11.88 -5.85 -6.23
C LEU A 155 12.51 -5.39 -4.91
N GLU A 156 13.63 -4.65 -4.97
CA GLU A 156 14.25 -4.03 -3.78
C GLU A 156 13.29 -3.04 -3.11
N ARG A 157 12.72 -2.10 -3.88
CA ARG A 157 11.75 -1.13 -3.34
C ARG A 157 10.52 -1.80 -2.73
N GLU A 158 10.02 -2.88 -3.34
CA GLU A 158 8.91 -3.65 -2.79
C GLU A 158 9.27 -4.34 -1.47
N ARG A 159 10.50 -4.88 -1.34
CA ARG A 159 10.98 -5.49 -0.10
C ARG A 159 11.11 -4.44 1.00
N GLU A 160 11.70 -3.29 0.71
CA GLU A 160 11.83 -2.17 1.64
C GLU A 160 10.45 -1.66 2.09
N ALA A 161 9.49 -1.52 1.16
CA ALA A 161 8.13 -1.08 1.49
C ALA A 161 7.38 -2.09 2.39
N ARG A 162 7.56 -3.40 2.14
CA ARG A 162 6.99 -4.45 3.00
C ARG A 162 7.60 -4.42 4.39
N ALA A 163 8.94 -4.35 4.48
CA ALA A 163 9.65 -4.25 5.74
C ALA A 163 9.25 -2.99 6.54
N ALA A 164 9.12 -1.84 5.87
CA ALA A 164 8.66 -0.60 6.51
C ALA A 164 7.22 -0.71 7.03
N LYS A 165 6.32 -1.37 6.29
CA LYS A 165 4.94 -1.61 6.71
C LYS A 165 4.86 -2.55 7.91
N GLU A 166 5.69 -3.60 7.93
CA GLU A 166 5.79 -4.54 9.04
C GLU A 166 6.37 -3.87 10.29
N ALA A 167 7.46 -3.12 10.15
CA ALA A 167 8.05 -2.35 11.23
C ALA A 167 7.06 -1.33 11.82
N LYS A 168 6.28 -0.66 10.96
CA LYS A 168 5.21 0.25 11.40
C LYS A 168 4.15 -0.49 12.22
N ARG A 169 3.67 -1.64 11.74
CA ARG A 169 2.69 -2.48 12.46
C ARG A 169 3.23 -2.97 13.80
N GLN A 170 4.48 -3.41 13.85
CA GLN A 170 5.14 -3.84 15.08
C GLN A 170 5.29 -2.70 16.07
N ALA A 171 5.68 -1.50 15.62
CA ALA A 171 5.77 -0.32 16.47
C ALA A 171 4.41 0.14 17.00
N GLU A 172 3.36 0.09 16.18
CA GLU A 172 1.98 0.37 16.61
C GLU A 172 1.49 -0.65 17.65
N HIS A 173 1.74 -1.94 17.41
CA HIS A 173 1.40 -3.02 18.35
C HIS A 173 2.16 -2.88 19.67
N ALA A 174 3.46 -2.60 19.63
CA ALA A 174 4.26 -2.38 20.84
C ALA A 174 3.77 -1.18 21.66
N ARG A 175 3.35 -0.08 21.00
CA ARG A 175 2.73 1.08 21.68
C ARG A 175 1.39 0.73 22.30
N TYR A 176 0.57 -0.06 21.60
CA TYR A 176 -0.69 -0.56 22.12
C TYR A 176 -0.48 -1.40 23.38
N LEU A 177 0.40 -2.41 23.33
CA LEU A 177 0.74 -3.24 24.48
C LEU A 177 1.29 -2.43 25.66
N SER A 178 2.13 -1.42 25.40
CA SER A 178 2.62 -0.53 26.46
C SER A 178 1.47 0.22 27.14
N THR A 179 0.48 0.68 26.38
CA THR A 179 -0.72 1.35 26.92
C THR A 179 -1.57 0.38 27.75
N VAL A 180 -1.77 -0.84 27.25
CA VAL A 180 -2.50 -1.90 27.96
C VAL A 180 -1.81 -2.25 29.28
N ALA A 181 -0.48 -2.37 29.29
CA ALA A 181 0.29 -2.63 30.51
C ALA A 181 0.17 -1.48 31.53
N GLN A 182 0.15 -0.22 31.08
CA GLN A 182 -0.05 0.94 31.95
C GLN A 182 -1.46 1.00 32.54
N GLN A 183 -2.46 0.50 31.81
CA GLN A 183 -3.88 0.51 32.20
C GLN A 183 -4.36 -0.86 32.66
N ALA A 184 -3.46 -1.73 33.13
CA ALA A 184 -3.76 -3.13 33.44
C ALA A 184 -4.98 -3.31 34.37
N ASP A 185 -5.07 -2.53 35.45
CA ASP A 185 -6.20 -2.57 36.39
C ASP A 185 -7.54 -2.29 35.70
N ARG A 186 -7.57 -1.26 34.84
CA ARG A 186 -8.76 -0.90 34.07
C ARG A 186 -9.15 -1.99 33.08
N VAL A 187 -8.18 -2.63 32.44
CA VAL A 187 -8.44 -3.73 31.49
C VAL A 187 -9.00 -4.95 32.22
N TRP A 188 -8.54 -5.24 33.44
CA TRP A 188 -9.14 -6.27 34.30
C TRP A 188 -10.60 -5.96 34.63
N ASP A 189 -10.93 -4.72 35.04
CA ASP A 189 -12.31 -4.31 35.33
C ASP A 189 -13.23 -4.41 34.10
N GLU A 190 -12.71 -4.04 32.92
CA GLU A 190 -13.42 -4.17 31.64
C GLU A 190 -13.69 -5.64 31.29
N ILE A 191 -12.73 -6.55 31.54
CA ILE A 191 -12.90 -8.00 31.38
C ILE A 191 -14.00 -8.50 32.31
N ASP A 192 -13.99 -8.14 33.60
CA ASP A 192 -15.03 -8.54 34.55
C ASP A 192 -16.43 -8.08 34.08
N THR A 193 -16.54 -6.82 33.67
CA THR A 193 -17.79 -6.25 33.13
C THR A 193 -18.28 -6.99 31.89
N LEU A 194 -17.39 -7.36 30.96
CA LEU A 194 -17.74 -8.14 29.78
C LEU A 194 -18.23 -9.54 30.16
N LEU A 195 -17.57 -10.19 31.13
CA LEU A 195 -17.95 -11.51 31.61
C LEU A 195 -19.33 -11.50 32.29
N GLU A 196 -19.71 -10.42 32.97
CA GLU A 196 -21.04 -10.25 33.58
C GLU A 196 -22.19 -10.20 32.57
N ARG A 197 -21.95 -9.71 31.35
CA ARG A 197 -22.98 -9.62 30.28
C ARG A 197 -23.45 -11.00 29.79
N ARG A 198 -22.67 -12.05 30.02
CA ARG A 198 -22.98 -13.47 29.72
C ARG A 198 -23.37 -13.77 28.26
N THR A 199 -22.97 -12.93 27.29
CA THR A 199 -23.22 -13.17 25.87
C THR A 199 -22.03 -13.83 25.19
N GLY A 200 -22.26 -14.51 24.05
CA GLY A 200 -21.20 -15.16 23.29
C GLY A 200 -20.12 -14.18 22.81
N ALA A 201 -20.55 -13.04 22.24
CA ALA A 201 -19.66 -11.98 21.78
C ALA A 201 -18.86 -11.35 22.93
N ALA A 202 -19.47 -11.15 24.10
CA ALA A 202 -18.74 -10.59 25.26
C ALA A 202 -17.67 -11.56 25.80
N TYR A 203 -17.91 -12.87 25.74
CA TYR A 203 -16.87 -13.85 26.08
C TYR A 203 -15.70 -13.87 25.09
N ASP A 204 -15.99 -13.69 23.80
CA ASP A 204 -14.95 -13.64 22.76
C ASP A 204 -14.13 -12.34 22.88
N GLU A 205 -14.78 -11.21 23.19
CA GLU A 205 -14.12 -9.93 23.46
C GLU A 205 -13.29 -9.96 24.75
N ALA A 206 -13.82 -10.53 25.84
CA ALA A 206 -13.08 -10.71 27.09
C ALA A 206 -11.84 -11.60 26.91
N LEU A 207 -11.94 -12.64 26.08
CA LEU A 207 -10.80 -13.50 25.75
C LEU A 207 -9.72 -12.74 24.98
N GLN A 208 -10.10 -11.90 24.01
CA GLN A 208 -9.14 -11.08 23.27
C GLN A 208 -8.43 -10.08 24.20
N ARG A 209 -9.17 -9.39 25.06
CA ARG A 209 -8.60 -8.44 26.03
C ARG A 209 -7.66 -9.13 27.01
N LEU A 210 -7.99 -10.34 27.45
CA LEU A 210 -7.13 -11.14 28.32
C LEU A 210 -5.82 -11.55 27.62
N GLN A 211 -5.86 -11.88 26.33
CA GLN A 211 -4.66 -12.21 25.54
C GLN A 211 -3.77 -10.98 25.36
N ASP A 212 -4.34 -9.84 24.99
CA ASP A 212 -3.62 -8.57 24.86
C ASP A 212 -2.97 -8.17 26.19
N LEU A 213 -3.66 -8.36 27.31
CA LEU A 213 -3.15 -8.07 28.65
C LEU A 213 -2.02 -9.02 29.07
N ALA A 214 -2.14 -10.32 28.75
CA ALA A 214 -1.09 -11.30 28.99
C ALA A 214 0.19 -10.93 28.22
N GLU A 215 0.06 -10.62 26.92
CA GLU A 215 1.17 -10.20 26.07
C GLU A 215 1.79 -8.88 26.56
N ALA A 216 0.96 -7.91 26.94
CA ALA A 216 1.41 -6.62 27.47
C ALA A 216 2.19 -6.74 28.79
N LEU A 217 1.69 -7.54 29.74
CA LEU A 217 2.35 -7.74 31.03
C LEU A 217 3.58 -8.64 30.91
N GLN A 218 3.60 -9.59 29.96
CA GLN A 218 4.81 -10.34 29.62
C GLN A 218 5.90 -9.43 29.05
N ALA A 219 5.55 -8.55 28.10
CA ALA A 219 6.47 -7.57 27.52
C ALA A 219 6.98 -6.54 28.53
N ALA A 220 6.22 -6.29 29.60
CA ALA A 220 6.60 -5.41 30.71
C ALA A 220 7.27 -6.15 31.89
N GLU A 221 7.62 -7.44 31.75
CA GLU A 221 8.20 -8.29 32.81
C GLU A 221 7.34 -8.39 34.10
N ARG A 222 6.03 -8.14 33.99
CA ARG A 222 5.04 -8.15 35.08
C ARG A 222 4.18 -9.43 35.09
N GLU A 223 4.75 -10.57 34.70
CA GLU A 223 4.00 -11.82 34.56
C GLU A 223 3.38 -12.31 35.89
N GLN A 224 4.05 -12.07 37.02
CA GLN A 224 3.55 -12.47 38.34
C GLN A 224 2.25 -11.75 38.71
N GLU A 225 2.12 -10.48 38.32
CA GLU A 225 0.89 -9.71 38.51
C GLU A 225 -0.24 -10.29 37.67
N PHE A 226 0.03 -10.59 36.41
CA PHE A 226 -0.95 -11.25 35.53
C PHE A 226 -1.45 -12.55 36.14
N ARG A 227 -0.55 -13.44 36.62
CA ARG A 227 -0.94 -14.73 37.22
C ARG A 227 -1.83 -14.54 38.44
N ARG A 228 -1.48 -13.62 39.34
CA ARG A 228 -2.25 -13.33 40.55
C ARG A 228 -3.66 -12.83 40.22
N ASP A 229 -3.78 -11.90 39.29
CA ASP A 229 -5.05 -11.27 38.98
C ASP A 229 -5.93 -12.16 38.08
N LEU A 230 -5.31 -13.03 37.26
CA LEU A 230 -5.99 -14.14 36.59
C LEU A 230 -6.60 -15.15 37.58
N GLU A 231 -5.89 -15.51 38.65
CA GLU A 231 -6.42 -16.41 39.68
C GLU A 231 -7.67 -15.83 40.35
N LYS A 232 -7.68 -14.52 40.64
CA LYS A 232 -8.85 -13.80 41.15
C LYS A 232 -10.02 -13.86 40.17
N LEU A 233 -9.76 -13.59 38.88
CA LEU A 233 -10.76 -13.66 37.82
C LEU A 233 -11.37 -15.06 37.72
N LEU A 234 -10.54 -16.10 37.77
CA LEU A 234 -10.99 -17.50 37.71
C LEU A 234 -11.77 -17.92 38.96
N ALA A 235 -11.42 -17.40 40.14
CA ALA A 235 -12.22 -17.61 41.35
C ALA A 235 -13.64 -17.01 41.21
N ALA A 236 -13.76 -15.82 40.62
CA ALA A 236 -15.04 -15.13 40.42
C ALA A 236 -15.88 -15.72 39.28
N HIS A 237 -15.25 -16.17 38.19
CA HIS A 237 -15.93 -16.51 36.94
C HIS A 237 -15.73 -17.95 36.44
N GLY A 238 -14.92 -18.77 37.14
CA GLY A 238 -14.65 -20.19 36.82
C GLY A 238 -15.85 -21.13 37.01
N GLY A 239 -16.98 -20.63 37.51
CA GLY A 239 -18.27 -21.33 37.50
C GLY A 239 -18.96 -21.38 36.13
N ARG A 240 -18.51 -20.59 35.14
CA ARG A 240 -19.21 -20.37 33.87
C ARG A 240 -18.68 -21.31 32.77
N PRO A 241 -19.40 -22.37 32.38
CA PRO A 241 -18.88 -23.41 31.49
C PRO A 241 -18.58 -22.91 30.06
N ALA A 242 -19.36 -21.95 29.55
CA ALA A 242 -19.18 -21.39 28.21
C ALA A 242 -17.94 -20.48 28.08
N TRP A 243 -17.54 -19.84 29.18
CA TRP A 243 -16.30 -19.08 29.30
C TRP A 243 -15.10 -20.02 29.41
N MET A 244 -15.18 -21.00 30.32
CA MET A 244 -14.13 -22.00 30.51
C MET A 244 -13.81 -22.78 29.23
N LYS A 245 -14.82 -23.18 28.45
CA LYS A 245 -14.60 -23.87 27.16
C LYS A 245 -13.84 -23.02 26.15
N ARG A 246 -14.02 -21.69 26.17
CA ARG A 246 -13.30 -20.75 25.30
C ARG A 246 -11.86 -20.55 25.76
N LEU A 247 -11.65 -20.39 27.07
CA LEU A 247 -10.31 -20.35 27.67
C LEU A 247 -9.51 -21.62 27.38
N GLU A 248 -10.09 -22.81 27.60
CA GLU A 248 -9.44 -24.10 27.31
C GLU A 248 -9.11 -24.25 25.82
N LYS A 249 -10.01 -23.81 24.93
CA LYS A 249 -9.78 -23.81 23.48
C LYS A 249 -8.66 -22.83 23.07
N ALA A 250 -8.53 -21.70 23.74
CA ALA A 250 -7.49 -20.71 23.49
C ALA A 250 -6.12 -21.18 24.01
N ALA A 251 -6.07 -21.77 25.20
CA ALA A 251 -4.88 -22.36 25.80
C ALA A 251 -4.29 -23.50 24.95
N GLY A 252 -5.14 -24.25 24.22
CA GLY A 252 -4.69 -25.31 23.32
C GLY A 252 -4.24 -24.85 21.92
N LYS A 253 -4.44 -23.58 21.56
CA LYS A 253 -4.15 -23.04 20.20
C LYS A 253 -3.06 -21.97 20.18
N SER A 254 -2.99 -21.17 21.22
CA SER A 254 -1.97 -20.16 21.42
C SER A 254 -1.09 -20.68 22.55
N GLY A 255 0.24 -20.69 22.39
CA GLY A 255 1.20 -21.13 23.41
C GLY A 255 1.25 -20.25 24.67
N ILE A 256 0.08 -19.94 25.24
CA ILE A 256 -0.10 -19.27 26.52
C ILE A 256 0.11 -20.36 27.57
N SER A 257 1.37 -20.62 27.89
CA SER A 257 1.76 -21.65 28.87
C SER A 257 1.28 -21.35 30.29
N ALA A 258 0.68 -20.17 30.54
CA ALA A 258 0.29 -19.67 31.85
C ALA A 258 -1.21 -19.83 32.20
N LEU A 259 -2.01 -20.55 31.41
CA LEU A 259 -3.42 -20.85 31.77
C LEU A 259 -3.52 -22.18 32.52
N PRO A 260 -4.30 -22.26 33.62
CA PRO A 260 -4.34 -23.45 34.45
C PRO A 260 -4.98 -24.63 33.72
N VAL A 261 -4.24 -25.74 33.66
CA VAL A 261 -4.75 -27.02 33.14
C VAL A 261 -5.61 -27.65 34.24
N ARG A 262 -6.85 -27.98 33.88
CA ARG A 262 -7.77 -28.70 34.77
C ARG A 262 -7.27 -30.12 34.99
N GLU A 263 -6.65 -30.40 36.14
CA GLU A 263 -6.38 -31.79 36.51
C GLU A 263 -7.71 -32.55 36.65
N ARG A 264 -7.94 -33.50 35.75
CA ARG A 264 -8.89 -34.58 36.00
C ARG A 264 -8.23 -35.56 36.96
N GLY A 265 -8.27 -35.25 38.25
CA GLY A 265 -7.87 -36.16 39.31
C GLY A 265 -8.76 -37.42 39.28
N HIS A 266 -8.29 -38.48 38.62
CA HIS A 266 -8.78 -39.83 38.84
C HIS A 266 -8.19 -40.35 40.16
N HIS A 267 -8.67 -39.82 41.29
CA HIS A 267 -8.48 -40.52 42.56
C HIS A 267 -9.47 -41.69 42.59
N ARG A 268 -8.96 -42.92 42.46
CA ARG A 268 -9.67 -44.11 42.95
C ARG A 268 -9.82 -43.96 44.46
N LEU A 269 -10.98 -43.50 44.92
CA LEU A 269 -11.35 -43.50 46.32
C LEU A 269 -12.05 -44.83 46.64
N GLY A 270 -11.56 -45.51 47.68
CA GLY A 270 -12.28 -46.60 48.35
C GLY A 270 -13.60 -46.12 48.96
N PRO A 271 -14.46 -47.04 49.42
CA PRO A 271 -15.92 -46.86 49.38
C PRO A 271 -16.54 -45.94 50.44
N ASP A 272 -15.79 -45.05 51.12
CA ASP A 272 -16.39 -44.29 52.24
C ASP A 272 -15.79 -42.88 52.49
N ALA A 273 -15.66 -42.07 51.43
CA ALA A 273 -15.30 -40.65 51.59
C ALA A 273 -16.25 -39.73 50.82
N ARG A 274 -16.93 -38.83 51.54
CA ARG A 274 -17.71 -37.73 50.97
C ARG A 274 -16.79 -36.83 50.11
N PRO A 275 -17.17 -36.45 48.89
CA PRO A 275 -16.33 -35.59 48.07
C PRO A 275 -16.46 -34.14 48.53
N LEU A 276 -15.46 -33.65 49.27
CA LEU A 276 -15.18 -32.21 49.29
C LEU A 276 -14.64 -31.85 47.90
N ARG A 277 -15.50 -31.26 47.06
CA ARG A 277 -15.10 -30.66 45.78
C ARG A 277 -14.35 -29.35 46.05
N SER A 278 -13.11 -29.45 46.50
CA SER A 278 -12.16 -28.34 46.41
C SER A 278 -11.70 -28.23 44.95
N ARG A 279 -12.12 -27.16 44.27
CA ARG A 279 -11.67 -26.81 42.92
C ARG A 279 -10.27 -26.19 43.04
N HIS A 280 -9.22 -27.00 42.91
CA HIS A 280 -7.86 -26.49 42.75
C HIS A 280 -7.55 -26.35 41.25
N TRP A 281 -7.09 -25.17 40.88
CA TRP A 281 -6.58 -24.86 39.54
C TRP A 281 -5.06 -24.72 39.68
N LEU A 282 -4.29 -25.54 38.97
CA LEU A 282 -2.84 -25.44 38.94
C LEU A 282 -2.43 -24.65 37.70
N VAL A 283 -1.88 -23.44 37.89
CA VAL A 283 -1.17 -22.70 36.84
C VAL A 283 0.20 -23.35 36.70
N THR A 284 0.41 -24.13 35.65
CA THR A 284 1.72 -24.71 35.35
C THR A 284 2.70 -23.62 34.94
N SER A 285 3.77 -23.47 35.71
CA SER A 285 4.92 -22.64 35.37
C SER A 285 5.77 -23.36 34.33
N ILE A 286 6.08 -22.72 33.20
CA ILE A 286 7.17 -23.15 32.32
C ILE A 286 8.21 -22.03 32.31
N CYS A 287 9.45 -22.42 32.62
CA CYS A 287 10.65 -21.59 32.49
C CYS A 287 10.97 -21.27 31.03
#